data_AF-A0A8J3VZD5-F1
#
_entry.id   AF-A0A8J3VZD5-F1
#
_cell.length_a   1.000
_cell.length_b   1.000
_cell.length_c   1.000
_cell.angle_alpha   90.00
_cell.angle_beta   90.00
_cell.angle_gamma   90.00
#
_symmetry.space_group_name_H-M   'P 1'
#
loop_
_entity.id
_entity.type
_entity.pdbx_description
1 polymer ?
#
loop_
_entity_poly.entity_id
_entity_poly.type
_entity_poly.pdbx_seq_one_letter_code
_entity_poly.pdbx_strand_id
1 'polypeptide(L)'
;MSGLAKGIDTREGLVISQFWPDSPPHQRNFPMRNAVMSGYAAATVVVEALWKSGARIQARLALEHGRPVVMPDQLLEHNWARDYAKKPGVHVVSNLRELLDVAERLISELNIGPESLPETPALVRSR
;
A
#
# COMPACT_ATOMS: atom_id res chain seq x y z
N MET A 1 5.53 6.73 21.17
CA MET A 1 4.41 6.37 20.28
C MET A 1 3.09 6.39 21.06
N SER A 2 2.21 7.36 20.79
CA SER A 2 0.83 7.38 21.32
C SER A 2 -0.16 7.09 20.19
N GLY A 3 -1.25 6.38 20.48
CA GLY A 3 -2.28 6.00 19.48
C GLY A 3 -2.23 4.52 19.08
N LEU A 4 -2.96 4.18 18.02
CA LEU A 4 -3.21 2.81 17.50
C LEU A 4 -1.95 1.93 17.35
N ALA A 5 -0.77 2.53 17.17
CA ALA A 5 0.50 1.81 17.09
C ALA A 5 0.82 0.97 18.34
N LYS A 6 0.32 1.35 19.53
CA LYS A 6 0.48 0.52 20.75
C LYS A 6 -0.30 -0.79 20.71
N GLY A 7 -1.31 -0.89 19.84
CA GLY A 7 -2.12 -2.11 19.66
C GLY A 7 -1.53 -3.11 18.68
N ILE A 8 -0.42 -2.77 18.01
CA ILE A 8 0.29 -3.69 17.11
C ILE A 8 1.25 -4.51 17.98
N ASP A 9 1.02 -5.83 18.06
CA ASP A 9 1.97 -6.73 18.72
C ASP A 9 3.29 -6.72 17.95
N THR A 10 4.38 -6.29 18.60
CA THR A 10 5.70 -6.20 17.99
C THR A 10 6.32 -7.56 17.65
N ARG A 11 5.75 -8.68 18.14
CA ARG A 11 6.21 -10.04 17.80
C ARG A 11 5.67 -10.53 16.47
N GLU A 12 4.51 -10.02 16.04
CA GLU A 12 3.78 -10.49 14.85
C GLU A 12 3.49 -9.36 13.85
N GLY A 13 3.75 -8.11 14.23
CA GLY A 13 3.50 -6.93 13.43
C GLY A 13 4.69 -5.97 13.42
N LEU A 14 4.65 -5.01 12.50
CA LEU A 14 5.73 -4.06 12.27
C LEU A 14 5.20 -2.64 12.10
N VAL A 15 5.90 -1.68 12.70
CA VAL A 15 5.68 -0.24 12.49
C VAL A 15 6.91 0.32 11.80
N ILE A 16 6.74 0.87 10.59
CA ILE A 16 7.80 1.49 9.80
C ILE A 16 7.54 3.01 9.74
N SER A 17 8.58 3.81 9.90
CA SER A 17 8.56 5.26 9.71
C SER A 17 9.76 5.71 8.90
N GLN A 18 9.53 6.64 7.97
CA GLN A 18 10.59 7.35 7.21
C GLN A 18 11.11 8.60 7.94
N PHE A 19 10.49 8.96 9.06
CA PHE A 19 10.80 10.17 9.83
C PHE A 19 11.61 9.81 11.08
N TRP A 20 12.47 10.73 11.52
CA TRP A 20 13.25 10.57 12.75
C TRP A 20 12.35 10.33 13.96
N PRO A 21 12.79 9.55 14.98
CA PRO A 21 11.99 9.20 16.16
C PRO A 21 11.30 10.39 16.85
N ASP A 22 11.94 11.55 16.85
CA ASP A 22 11.46 12.77 17.53
C ASP A 22 10.77 13.76 16.57
N SER A 23 10.56 13.38 15.30
CA SER A 23 9.91 14.26 14.32
C SER A 23 8.44 14.52 14.70
N PRO A 24 8.00 15.79 14.81
CA PRO A 24 6.61 16.08 15.09
C PRO A 24 5.71 15.74 13.88
N PRO A 25 4.44 15.38 14.10
CA PRO A 25 3.50 15.18 13.02
C PRO A 25 3.22 16.52 12.31
N HIS A 26 3.40 16.55 10.98
CA HIS A 26 3.07 17.69 10.15
C HIS A 26 2.11 17.26 9.04
N GLN A 27 1.18 18.13 8.60
CA GLN A 27 0.19 17.81 7.56
C GLN A 27 0.86 17.31 6.25
N ARG A 28 1.99 17.93 5.88
CA ARG A 28 2.87 17.52 4.77
C ARG A 28 3.44 16.08 4.90
N ASN A 29 3.47 15.49 6.09
CA ASN A 29 4.00 14.12 6.29
C ASN A 29 3.04 13.06 5.74
N PHE A 30 1.73 13.35 5.65
CA PHE A 30 0.74 12.36 5.20
C PHE A 30 0.94 11.93 3.73
N PRO A 31 1.08 12.86 2.75
CA PRO A 31 1.41 12.47 1.38
C PRO A 31 2.74 11.71 1.27
N MET A 32 3.76 12.11 2.03
CA MET A 32 5.07 11.44 2.02
C MET A 32 4.97 10.00 2.51
N ARG A 33 4.25 9.77 3.62
CA ARG A 33 3.98 8.42 4.15
C ARG A 33 3.22 7.55 3.15
N ASN A 34 2.26 8.11 2.43
CA ASN A 34 1.51 7.36 1.42
C ASN A 34 2.39 6.89 0.26
N ALA A 35 3.39 7.68 -0.14
CA ALA A 35 4.38 7.28 -1.14
C ALA A 35 5.24 6.11 -0.63
N VAL A 36 5.69 6.17 0.61
CA VAL A 36 6.44 5.05 1.21
C VAL A 36 5.58 3.79 1.27
N MET A 37 4.33 3.89 1.74
CA MET A 37 3.42 2.75 1.77
C MET A 37 3.15 2.15 0.38
N SER A 38 2.98 2.97 -0.66
CA SER A 38 2.73 2.47 -2.00
C SER A 38 3.94 1.75 -2.61
N GLY A 39 5.16 2.02 -2.13
CA GLY A 39 6.37 1.31 -2.56
C GLY A 39 6.57 -0.04 -1.86
N TYR A 40 6.31 -0.09 -0.56
CA TYR A 40 6.44 -1.33 0.24
C TYR A 40 5.32 -2.34 0.01
N ALA A 41 4.12 -1.88 -0.34
CA ALA A 41 3.01 -2.78 -0.59
C ALA A 41 3.24 -3.62 -1.85
N ALA A 42 2.94 -4.92 -1.73
CA ALA A 42 2.84 -5.85 -2.87
C ALA A 42 1.81 -5.39 -3.90
N ALA A 43 0.65 -4.93 -3.42
CA ALA A 43 -0.42 -4.34 -4.20
C ALA A 43 -1.19 -3.34 -3.31
N THR A 44 -1.91 -2.40 -3.92
CA THR A 44 -2.80 -1.47 -3.22
C THR A 44 -4.26 -1.79 -3.52
N VAL A 45 -5.06 -2.03 -2.47
CA VAL A 45 -6.52 -2.18 -2.61
C VAL A 45 -7.19 -0.88 -2.20
N VAL A 46 -7.91 -0.25 -3.13
CA VAL A 46 -8.73 0.94 -2.85
C VAL A 46 -10.16 0.45 -2.61
N VAL A 47 -10.70 0.68 -1.42
CA VAL A 47 -12.08 0.25 -1.09
C VAL A 47 -13.08 1.39 -1.32
N GLU A 48 -12.73 2.62 -0.94
CA GLU A 48 -13.56 3.82 -1.13
C GLU A 48 -12.67 5.04 -1.40
N ALA A 49 -13.07 5.91 -2.34
CA ALA A 49 -12.26 7.07 -2.72
C ALA A 49 -13.05 8.17 -3.48
N LEU A 50 -13.25 9.33 -2.87
CA LEU A 50 -13.74 10.55 -3.55
C LEU A 50 -12.64 11.19 -4.44
N TRP A 51 -13.04 12.09 -5.36
CA TRP A 51 -12.14 12.78 -6.31
C TRP A 51 -10.90 13.44 -5.67
N LYS A 52 -11.04 14.08 -4.51
CA LYS A 52 -9.93 14.71 -3.76
C LYS A 52 -9.37 13.84 -2.62
N SER A 53 -9.59 12.52 -2.67
CA SER A 53 -9.17 11.63 -1.58
C SER A 53 -7.66 11.32 -1.63
N GLY A 54 -7.08 11.10 -0.45
CA GLY A 54 -5.71 10.58 -0.31
C GLY A 54 -5.56 9.18 -0.94
N ALA A 55 -6.65 8.41 -1.00
CA ALA A 55 -6.69 7.08 -1.63
C ALA A 55 -6.39 7.15 -3.14
N ARG A 56 -6.95 8.13 -3.88
CA ARG A 56 -6.61 8.35 -5.30
C ARG A 56 -5.12 8.64 -5.49
N ILE A 57 -4.54 9.47 -4.62
CA ILE A 57 -3.12 9.81 -4.68
C ILE A 57 -2.27 8.56 -4.41
N GLN A 58 -2.63 7.76 -3.42
CA GLN A 58 -1.92 6.52 -3.11
C GLN A 58 -2.02 5.50 -4.25
N ALA A 59 -3.18 5.34 -4.88
CA ALA A 59 -3.36 4.49 -6.07
C ALA A 59 -2.48 4.96 -7.24
N ARG A 60 -2.40 6.27 -7.47
CA ARG A 60 -1.49 6.85 -8.48
C ARG A 60 -0.03 6.49 -8.19
N LEU A 61 0.41 6.70 -6.95
CA LEU A 61 1.79 6.44 -6.53
C LEU A 61 2.13 4.95 -6.59
N ALA A 62 1.18 4.06 -6.28
CA ALA A 62 1.35 2.62 -6.45
C ALA A 62 1.63 2.26 -7.92
N LEU A 63 0.82 2.78 -8.84
CA LEU A 63 1.02 2.56 -10.27
C LEU A 63 2.34 3.15 -10.78
N GLU A 64 2.75 4.32 -10.29
CA GLU A 64 4.05 4.92 -10.61
C GLU A 64 5.23 4.07 -10.11
N HIS A 65 5.06 3.33 -9.02
CA HIS A 65 6.03 2.34 -8.53
C HIS A 65 5.94 0.98 -9.23
N GLY A 66 5.07 0.82 -10.22
CA GLY A 66 4.83 -0.47 -10.87
C GLY A 66 4.12 -1.49 -9.97
N ARG A 67 3.42 -1.04 -8.92
CA ARG A 67 2.63 -1.90 -8.04
C ARG A 67 1.19 -2.03 -8.56
N PRO A 68 0.62 -3.25 -8.55
CA PRO A 68 -0.77 -3.47 -8.91
C PRO A 68 -1.73 -2.69 -8.00
N VAL A 69 -2.85 -2.26 -8.58
CA VAL A 69 -3.96 -1.63 -7.87
C VAL A 69 -5.22 -2.44 -8.09
N VAL A 70 -5.93 -2.77 -7.01
CA VAL A 70 -7.26 -3.39 -7.08
C VAL A 70 -8.29 -2.37 -6.61
N MET A 71 -9.40 -2.25 -7.33
CA MET A 71 -10.47 -1.32 -6.98
C MET A 71 -11.86 -1.85 -7.34
N PRO A 72 -12.91 -1.54 -6.55
CA PRO A 72 -14.27 -1.94 -6.85
C PRO A 72 -14.82 -1.22 -8.09
N ASP A 73 -15.69 -1.90 -8.84
CA ASP A 73 -16.34 -1.35 -10.04
C ASP A 73 -17.19 -0.10 -9.73
N GLN A 74 -17.68 0.02 -8.49
CA GLN A 74 -18.45 1.17 -8.02
C GLN A 74 -17.67 2.47 -8.17
N LEU A 75 -16.33 2.44 -8.03
CA LEU A 75 -15.51 3.63 -8.22
C LEU A 75 -15.48 4.12 -9.67
N LEU A 76 -15.85 3.28 -10.64
CA LEU A 76 -15.96 3.67 -12.04
C LEU A 76 -17.01 4.74 -12.29
N GLU A 77 -17.85 5.12 -11.32
CA GLU A 77 -18.68 6.33 -11.40
C GLU A 77 -17.83 7.61 -11.53
N HIS A 78 -16.59 7.59 -11.04
CA HIS A 78 -15.66 8.70 -11.08
C HIS A 78 -14.73 8.65 -12.32
N ASN A 79 -14.51 9.81 -12.96
CA ASN A 79 -13.61 9.93 -14.12
C ASN A 79 -12.21 9.38 -13.87
N TRP A 80 -11.62 9.68 -12.69
CA TRP A 80 -10.26 9.24 -12.38
C TRP A 80 -10.12 7.72 -12.32
N ALA A 81 -11.14 7.02 -11.82
CA ALA A 81 -11.13 5.57 -11.72
C ALA A 81 -11.29 4.96 -13.11
N ARG A 82 -12.15 5.52 -13.98
CA ARG A 82 -12.24 5.12 -15.39
C ARG A 82 -10.91 5.30 -16.13
N ASP A 83 -10.17 6.35 -15.83
CA ASP A 83 -8.84 6.56 -16.42
C ASP A 83 -7.81 5.56 -15.88
N TYR A 84 -7.90 5.19 -14.60
CA TYR A 84 -6.98 4.23 -14.00
C TYR A 84 -7.29 2.80 -14.45
N ALA A 85 -8.57 2.43 -14.63
CA ALA A 85 -8.99 1.11 -15.09
C ALA A 85 -8.36 0.71 -16.44
N LYS A 86 -7.95 1.68 -17.26
CA LYS A 86 -7.29 1.46 -18.55
C LYS A 86 -5.79 1.22 -18.43
N LYS A 87 -5.20 1.44 -17.25
CA LYS A 87 -3.76 1.32 -17.04
C LYS A 87 -3.37 -0.14 -16.77
N PRO A 88 -2.19 -0.57 -17.24
CA PRO A 88 -1.63 -1.86 -16.85
C PRO A 88 -1.52 -1.99 -15.32
N GLY A 89 -1.77 -3.19 -14.80
CA GLY A 89 -1.69 -3.49 -13.37
C GLY A 89 -2.89 -3.01 -12.55
N VAL A 90 -3.95 -2.49 -13.19
CA VAL A 90 -5.21 -2.19 -12.51
C VAL A 90 -6.20 -3.33 -12.67
N HIS A 91 -6.74 -3.80 -11.55
CA HIS A 91 -7.76 -4.84 -11.48
C HIS A 91 -9.05 -4.24 -10.93
N VAL A 92 -10.10 -4.29 -11.74
CA VAL A 92 -11.45 -3.89 -11.30
C VAL A 92 -12.20 -5.14 -10.88
N VAL A 93 -12.82 -5.10 -9.70
CA VAL A 93 -13.53 -6.23 -9.10
C VAL A 93 -14.94 -5.84 -8.70
N SER A 94 -15.89 -6.75 -8.80
CA SER A 94 -17.31 -6.48 -8.47
C SER A 94 -17.72 -7.03 -7.11
N ASN A 95 -16.91 -7.91 -6.50
CA ASN A 95 -17.23 -8.58 -5.25
C ASN A 95 -15.98 -9.07 -4.50
N LEU A 96 -16.18 -9.55 -3.27
CA LEU A 96 -15.11 -10.05 -2.41
C LEU A 96 -14.39 -11.27 -3.01
N ARG A 97 -15.10 -12.16 -3.71
CA ARG A 97 -14.49 -13.36 -4.29
C ARG A 97 -13.44 -12.98 -5.33
N GLU A 98 -13.81 -12.10 -6.27
CA GLU A 98 -12.87 -11.60 -7.28
C GLU A 98 -11.69 -10.85 -6.67
N LEU A 99 -11.91 -10.08 -5.60
CA LEU A 99 -10.83 -9.42 -4.86
C LEU A 99 -9.84 -10.45 -4.30
N LEU A 100 -10.35 -11.52 -3.68
CA LEU A 100 -9.52 -12.59 -3.12
C LEU A 100 -8.77 -13.34 -4.23
N ASP A 101 -9.43 -13.69 -5.33
CA ASP A 101 -8.81 -14.37 -6.47
C ASP A 101 -7.67 -13.54 -7.07
N VAL A 102 -7.87 -12.22 -7.20
CA VAL A 102 -6.81 -11.30 -7.66
C VAL A 102 -5.68 -11.22 -6.63
N ALA A 103 -5.99 -11.10 -5.34
CA ALA A 103 -4.98 -11.01 -4.29
C ALA A 103 -4.11 -12.28 -4.21
N GLU A 104 -4.72 -13.46 -4.24
CA GLU A 104 -4.02 -14.74 -4.23
C GLU A 104 -3.08 -14.89 -5.43
N ARG A 105 -3.56 -14.51 -6.62
CA ARG A 105 -2.72 -14.50 -7.83
C ARG A 105 -1.53 -13.55 -7.69
N LEU A 106 -1.75 -12.32 -7.23
CA LEU A 106 -0.68 -11.33 -7.06
C LEU A 106 0.36 -11.80 -6.03
N ILE A 107 -0.08 -12.41 -4.93
CA ILE A 107 0.83 -12.97 -3.92
C ILE A 107 1.67 -14.11 -4.50
N SER A 108 1.04 -15.00 -5.27
CA SER A 108 1.72 -16.10 -5.97
C SER A 108 2.76 -15.59 -6.97
N GLU A 109 2.40 -14.61 -7.81
CA GLU A 109 3.29 -14.01 -8.82
C GLU A 109 4.51 -13.30 -8.22
N LEU A 110 4.35 -12.68 -7.04
CA LEU A 110 5.46 -12.01 -6.37
C LEU A 110 6.49 -12.99 -5.79
N ASN A 111 6.19 -14.30 -5.76
CA ASN A 111 7.07 -15.37 -5.29
C ASN A 111 7.71 -15.06 -3.92
N ILE A 112 6.97 -14.34 -3.06
CA ILE A 112 7.41 -13.90 -1.73
C ILE A 112 7.25 -15.07 -0.77
N GLY A 113 8.18 -16.02 -0.85
CA GLY A 113 8.47 -16.93 0.25
C GLY A 113 9.39 -16.24 1.27
N PRO A 114 9.45 -16.69 2.52
CA PRO A 114 10.47 -16.25 3.48
C PRO A 114 11.89 -16.33 2.88
N GLU A 115 12.14 -17.35 2.06
CA GLU A 115 13.38 -17.58 1.33
C GLU A 115 13.72 -16.56 0.23
N SER A 116 12.77 -15.74 -0.24
CA SER A 116 13.02 -14.76 -1.32
C SER A 116 13.45 -13.39 -0.80
N LEU A 117 13.41 -13.17 0.52
CA LEU A 117 13.86 -11.93 1.13
C LEU A 117 15.39 -11.93 1.23
N PRO A 118 16.08 -10.84 0.87
CA PRO A 118 17.51 -10.73 1.13
C PRO A 118 17.77 -10.90 2.62
N GLU A 119 18.84 -11.61 2.99
CA GLU A 119 19.25 -11.71 4.38
C GLU A 119 19.33 -10.31 4.96
N THR A 120 18.62 -10.09 6.08
CA THR A 120 18.64 -8.78 6.72
C THR A 120 20.07 -8.53 7.19
N PRO A 121 20.76 -7.48 6.72
CA PRO A 121 22.08 -7.16 7.22
C PRO A 121 21.97 -7.03 8.73
N ALA A 122 22.85 -7.69 9.48
CA ALA A 122 22.90 -7.54 10.92
C ALA A 122 22.92 -6.03 11.22
N LEU A 123 21.89 -5.53 11.90
CA LEU A 123 21.82 -4.13 12.32
C LEU A 123 23.10 -3.84 13.09
N VAL A 124 24.02 -3.10 12.46
CA VAL A 124 25.23 -2.61 13.12
C VAL A 124 24.74 -1.67 14.21
N ARG A 125 24.67 -2.18 15.44
CA ARG A 125 24.42 -1.35 16.61
C ARG A 125 25.63 -0.42 16.72
N SER A 126 25.49 0.81 16.23
CA SER A 126 26.43 1.87 16.53
C SER A 126 26.47 2.03 18.06
N ARG A 127 27.66 1.83 18.62
CA ARG A 127 27.95 2.08 20.04
C ARG A 127 27.80 3.55 20.39
#